data_AF-A0A5S4F629-F1
#
_entry.id   AF-A0A5S4F629-F1
#
_cell.length_a   1.000
_cell.length_b   1.000
_cell.length_c   1.000
_cell.angle_alpha   90.00
_cell.angle_beta   90.00
_cell.angle_gamma   90.00
#
_symmetry.space_group_name_H-M   'P 1'
#
loop_
_entity.id
_entity.type
_entity.pdbx_description
1 polymer ?
#
loop_
_entity_poly.entity_id
_entity_poly.type
_entity_poly.pdbx_seq_one_letter_code
_entity_poly.pdbx_strand_id
1 'polypeptide(L)'
;MVAGLQVTQAEVNAQAGTIARAVFAALGNVQEFKAWLDTVAVGDLETLGFSTADANTLKSAFSDLADIAGVFQGSATARTLPYDYRTFAKRLIGVGVY
;
A
#
# COMPACT_ATOMS: atom_id res chain seq x y z
N MET A 1 38.01 -7.38 22.03
CA MET A 1 36.71 -8.06 22.04
C MET A 1 35.65 -7.05 22.42
N VAL A 2 34.63 -6.86 21.59
CA VAL A 2 33.42 -6.16 22.03
C VAL A 2 32.40 -7.24 22.35
N ALA A 3 31.94 -7.30 23.60
CA ALA A 3 30.85 -8.19 23.99
C ALA A 3 29.52 -7.66 23.41
N GLY A 4 28.69 -8.55 22.87
CA GLY A 4 27.38 -8.22 22.27
C GLY A 4 27.20 -8.77 20.85
N LEU A 5 25.99 -8.63 20.30
CA LEU A 5 25.67 -8.98 18.91
C LEU A 5 26.35 -7.96 17.97
N GLN A 6 27.35 -8.39 17.21
CA GLN A 6 28.00 -7.50 16.23
C GLN A 6 27.19 -7.50 14.94
N VAL A 7 26.59 -6.35 14.59
CA VAL A 7 25.93 -6.16 13.30
C VAL A 7 26.98 -6.13 12.20
N THR A 8 26.98 -7.15 11.37
CA THR A 8 27.88 -7.30 10.23
C THR A 8 27.35 -6.55 9.01
N GLN A 9 28.27 -6.16 8.11
CA GLN A 9 27.88 -5.58 6.81
C GLN A 9 26.95 -6.54 6.01
N ALA A 10 27.16 -7.85 6.13
CA ALA A 10 26.33 -8.85 5.48
C ALA A 10 24.89 -8.82 5.98
N GLU A 11 24.68 -8.69 7.30
CA GLU A 11 23.34 -8.55 7.88
C GLU A 11 22.66 -7.25 7.46
N VAL A 12 23.39 -6.14 7.43
CA VAL A 12 22.85 -4.86 6.93
C VAL A 12 22.41 -4.98 5.47
N ASN A 13 23.24 -5.58 4.62
CA ASN A 13 22.92 -5.78 3.20
C ASN A 13 21.71 -6.72 3.03
N ALA A 14 21.65 -7.81 3.79
CA ALA A 14 20.54 -8.76 3.75
C ALA A 14 19.23 -8.08 4.18
N GLN A 15 19.27 -7.28 5.26
CA GLN A 15 18.12 -6.56 5.75
C GLN A 15 17.64 -5.49 4.75
N ALA A 16 18.58 -4.71 4.19
CA ALA A 16 18.27 -3.70 3.18
C ALA A 16 17.60 -4.32 1.95
N GLY A 17 18.15 -5.43 1.43
CA GLY A 17 17.55 -6.15 0.31
C GLY A 17 16.17 -6.72 0.63
N THR A 18 15.97 -7.21 1.86
CA THR A 18 14.67 -7.74 2.31
C THR A 18 13.61 -6.64 2.37
N ILE A 19 13.93 -5.49 2.94
CA ILE A 19 13.02 -4.33 3.00
C ILE A 19 12.67 -3.87 1.58
N ALA A 20 13.67 -3.70 0.70
CA ALA A 20 13.43 -3.31 -0.67
C ALA A 20 12.48 -4.28 -1.38
N ARG A 21 12.76 -5.59 -1.31
CA ARG A 21 11.90 -6.63 -1.89
C ARG A 21 10.48 -6.60 -1.33
N ALA A 22 10.31 -6.37 -0.03
CA ALA A 22 9.00 -6.27 0.60
C ALA A 22 8.21 -5.07 0.05
N VAL A 23 8.87 -3.92 -0.16
CA VAL A 23 8.25 -2.74 -0.79
C VAL A 23 7.84 -3.04 -2.23
N PHE A 24 8.72 -3.63 -3.05
CA PHE A 24 8.39 -3.99 -4.43
C PHE A 24 7.18 -4.96 -4.49
N ALA A 25 7.18 -5.99 -3.65
CA ALA A 25 6.09 -6.94 -3.58
C ALA A 25 4.77 -6.29 -3.11
N ALA A 26 4.81 -5.43 -2.08
CA ALA A 26 3.63 -4.74 -1.59
C ALA A 26 3.00 -3.83 -2.65
N LEU A 27 3.82 -3.07 -3.38
CA LEU A 27 3.32 -2.18 -4.45
C LEU A 27 2.78 -2.97 -5.65
N GLY A 28 3.39 -4.11 -5.99
CA GLY A 28 2.84 -5.04 -6.99
C GLY A 28 1.47 -5.58 -6.58
N ASN A 29 1.34 -6.07 -5.34
CA ASN A 29 0.07 -6.57 -4.81
C ASN A 29 -1.02 -5.50 -4.79
N VAL A 30 -0.66 -4.24 -4.49
CA VAL A 30 -1.59 -3.10 -4.56
C VAL A 30 -2.13 -2.91 -5.98
N GLN A 31 -1.27 -2.96 -6.99
CA GLN A 31 -1.69 -2.82 -8.39
C GLN A 31 -2.56 -3.99 -8.85
N GLU A 32 -2.18 -5.22 -8.51
CA GLU A 32 -2.97 -6.41 -8.84
C GLU A 32 -4.36 -6.37 -8.18
N PHE A 33 -4.41 -6.06 -6.88
CA PHE A 33 -5.68 -5.96 -6.17
C PHE A 33 -6.53 -4.79 -6.68
N LYS A 34 -5.91 -3.64 -7.01
CA LYS A 34 -6.62 -2.52 -7.63
C LYS A 34 -7.20 -2.91 -8.99
N ALA A 35 -6.42 -3.60 -9.82
CA ALA A 35 -6.87 -4.06 -11.13
C ALA A 35 -8.08 -5.00 -10.99
N TRP A 36 -8.04 -5.95 -10.05
CA TRP A 36 -9.21 -6.77 -9.72
C TRP A 36 -10.39 -5.92 -9.23
N LEU A 37 -10.16 -5.02 -8.27
CA LEU A 37 -11.20 -4.19 -7.66
C LEU A 37 -11.89 -3.25 -8.66
N ASP A 38 -11.20 -2.87 -9.74
CA ASP A 38 -11.76 -2.10 -10.85
C ASP A 38 -12.76 -2.89 -11.70
N THR A 39 -12.62 -4.22 -11.74
CA THR A 39 -13.57 -5.10 -12.44
C THR A 39 -14.83 -5.39 -11.61
N VAL A 40 -14.77 -5.22 -10.29
CA VAL A 40 -15.86 -5.51 -9.37
C VAL A 40 -16.73 -4.27 -9.17
N ALA A 41 -18.03 -4.37 -9.45
CA ALA A 41 -18.95 -3.29 -9.17
C ALA A 41 -19.20 -3.15 -7.66
N VAL A 42 -19.63 -1.97 -7.21
CA VAL A 42 -19.95 -1.76 -5.77
C VAL A 42 -21.05 -2.73 -5.32
N GLY A 43 -22.05 -2.98 -6.16
CA GLY A 43 -23.11 -3.95 -5.86
C GLY A 43 -22.61 -5.39 -5.69
N ASP A 44 -21.54 -5.78 -6.39
CA ASP A 44 -20.94 -7.11 -6.20
C ASP A 44 -20.22 -7.21 -4.85
N LEU A 45 -19.58 -6.13 -4.40
CA LEU A 45 -18.99 -6.06 -3.05
C LEU A 45 -20.06 -6.11 -1.96
N GLU A 46 -21.25 -5.56 -2.21
CA GLU A 46 -22.36 -5.66 -1.25
C GLU A 46 -22.79 -7.13 -1.04
N THR A 47 -22.69 -7.98 -2.07
CA THR A 47 -22.96 -9.42 -1.93
C THR A 47 -21.96 -10.13 -1.00
N LEU A 48 -20.77 -9.55 -0.80
CA LEU A 48 -19.74 -10.02 0.12
C LEU A 48 -19.91 -9.47 1.54
N GLY A 49 -20.97 -8.70 1.80
CA GLY A 49 -21.30 -8.13 3.10
C GLY A 49 -20.73 -6.73 3.37
N PHE A 50 -20.14 -6.07 2.37
CA PHE A 50 -19.76 -4.66 2.48
C PHE A 50 -20.99 -3.76 2.43
N SER A 51 -21.03 -2.68 3.21
CA SER A 51 -21.95 -1.59 2.91
C SER A 51 -21.47 -0.82 1.66
N THR A 52 -22.36 -0.12 0.97
CA THR A 52 -21.98 0.78 -0.14
C THR A 52 -20.88 1.77 0.27
N ALA A 53 -20.96 2.28 1.50
CA ALA A 53 -19.99 3.24 2.04
C ALA A 53 -18.60 2.60 2.26
N ASP A 54 -18.57 1.36 2.75
CA ASP A 54 -17.32 0.62 2.96
C ASP A 54 -16.70 0.20 1.65
N ALA A 55 -17.50 -0.29 0.70
CA ALA A 55 -17.08 -0.63 -0.64
C ALA A 55 -16.46 0.59 -1.35
N ASN A 56 -17.11 1.75 -1.28
CA ASN A 56 -16.54 2.99 -1.82
C ASN A 56 -15.23 3.39 -1.13
N THR A 57 -15.16 3.27 0.20
CA THR A 57 -13.94 3.56 0.96
C THR A 57 -12.78 2.63 0.56
N LEU A 58 -13.06 1.34 0.35
CA LEU A 58 -12.10 0.35 -0.12
C LEU A 58 -11.56 0.72 -1.51
N LYS A 59 -12.45 1.06 -2.46
CA LYS A 59 -12.06 1.47 -3.81
C LYS A 59 -11.22 2.75 -3.81
N SER A 60 -11.59 3.75 -3.00
CA SER A 60 -10.81 4.98 -2.84
C SER A 60 -9.43 4.73 -2.24
N ALA A 61 -9.34 3.87 -1.21
CA ALA A 61 -8.06 3.53 -0.59
C ALA A 61 -7.09 2.87 -1.57
N PHE A 62 -7.55 1.88 -2.33
CA PHE A 62 -6.70 1.22 -3.32
C PHE A 62 -6.42 2.10 -4.55
N SER A 63 -7.24 3.11 -4.82
CA SER A 63 -6.90 4.14 -5.81
C SER A 63 -5.71 4.97 -5.37
N ASP A 64 -5.67 5.40 -4.11
CA ASP A 64 -4.55 6.19 -3.59
C ASP A 64 -3.27 5.36 -3.43
N LEU A 65 -3.38 4.11 -2.99
CA LEU A 65 -2.25 3.19 -2.92
C LEU A 65 -1.69 2.89 -4.31
N ALA A 66 -2.55 2.69 -5.32
CA ALA A 66 -2.11 2.46 -6.68
C ALA A 66 -1.44 3.70 -7.31
N ASP A 67 -1.88 4.90 -6.94
CA ASP A 67 -1.21 6.15 -7.35
C ASP A 67 0.20 6.22 -6.75
N ILE A 68 0.39 5.90 -5.46
CA ILE A 68 1.74 5.76 -4.86
C ILE A 68 2.57 4.73 -5.64
N ALA A 69 2.00 3.57 -5.95
CA ALA A 69 2.72 2.53 -6.70
C ALA A 69 3.15 3.02 -8.09
N GLY A 70 2.28 3.75 -8.79
CA GLY A 70 2.60 4.36 -10.08
C GLY A 70 3.70 5.41 -10.00
N VAL A 71 3.66 6.28 -8.98
CA VAL A 71 4.71 7.28 -8.74
C VAL A 71 6.05 6.60 -8.44
N PHE A 72 6.06 5.58 -7.59
CA PHE A 72 7.26 4.83 -7.23
C PHE A 72 7.89 4.13 -8.45
N GLN A 73 7.07 3.62 -9.35
CA GLN A 73 7.52 2.96 -10.58
C GLN A 73 7.89 3.95 -11.71
N GLY A 74 7.66 5.25 -11.52
CA GLY A 74 7.85 6.27 -12.54
C GLY A 74 6.83 6.24 -13.67
N SER A 75 5.69 5.56 -13.49
CA SER A 75 4.60 5.49 -14.46
C SER A 75 3.50 6.54 -14.23
N ALA A 76 3.50 7.22 -13.08
CA ALA A 76 2.60 8.32 -12.76
C ALA A 76 3.36 9.55 -12.24
N THR A 77 2.78 10.73 -12.46
CA THR A 77 3.26 11.96 -11.82
C THR A 77 2.60 12.10 -10.46
N ALA A 78 3.39 12.46 -9.44
CA ALA A 78 2.85 12.72 -8.11
C ALA A 78 1.79 13.84 -8.17
N ARG A 79 0.71 13.70 -7.41
CA ARG A 79 -0.30 14.76 -7.29
C ARG A 79 0.32 16.04 -6.77
N THR A 80 -0.30 17.17 -7.12
CA THR A 80 0.07 18.49 -6.58
C THR A 80 0.00 18.45 -5.04
N LEU A 81 1.12 18.79 -4.39
CA LEU A 81 1.24 18.76 -2.93
C LEU A 81 0.64 20.03 -2.30
N PRO A 82 0.09 19.94 -1.07
CA PRO A 82 0.07 18.77 -0.19
C PRO A 82 -1.12 17.82 -0.46
N TYR A 83 -0.85 16.51 -0.57
CA TYR A 83 -1.88 15.45 -0.63
C TYR A 83 -1.55 14.35 0.38
N ASP A 84 -2.49 13.99 1.27
CA ASP A 84 -2.32 12.86 2.21
C ASP A 84 -2.88 11.57 1.61
N TYR A 85 -2.00 10.82 0.94
CA TYR A 85 -2.28 9.49 0.40
C TYR A 85 -2.74 8.45 1.43
N ARG A 86 -2.53 8.73 2.73
CA ARG A 86 -2.87 7.78 3.80
C ARG A 86 -4.32 7.92 4.24
N THR A 87 -5.04 8.96 3.81
CA THR A 87 -6.39 9.30 4.31
C THR A 87 -7.35 8.11 4.28
N PHE A 88 -7.46 7.44 3.13
CA PHE A 88 -8.37 6.29 2.99
C PHE A 88 -7.76 4.98 3.49
N ALA A 89 -6.44 4.78 3.34
CA ALA A 89 -5.77 3.62 3.90
C ALA A 89 -5.90 3.54 5.44
N LYS A 90 -5.79 4.68 6.13
CA LYS A 90 -6.02 4.82 7.58
C LYS A 90 -7.41 4.32 8.01
N ARG A 91 -8.43 4.58 7.19
CA ARG A 91 -9.80 4.10 7.43
C ARG A 91 -9.90 2.58 7.36
N LEU A 92 -9.17 1.94 6.45
CA LEU A 92 -9.17 0.48 6.31
C LEU A 92 -8.47 -0.25 7.45
N ILE A 93 -7.37 0.32 7.97
CA ILE A 93 -6.61 -0.30 9.07
C ILE A 93 -7.20 0.03 10.45
N GLY A 94 -8.27 0.84 10.52
CA GLY A 94 -8.89 1.25 11.78
C GLY A 94 -8.01 2.15 12.65
N VAL A 95 -6.87 2.63 12.14
CA VAL A 95 -5.94 3.46 12.90
C VAL A 95 -6.11 4.91 12.50
N GLY A 96 -6.80 5.66 13.36
CA GLY A 96 -6.80 7.11 13.31
C GLY A 96 -5.41 7.62 13.70
N VAL A 97 -4.65 8.09 12.70
CA VAL A 97 -3.44 8.91 12.87
C VAL A 97 -2.19 8.15 13.37
N TYR A 98 -1.27 7.88 12.44
CA TYR A 98 0.18 7.92 12.71
C TYR A 98 0.76 9.12 11.95
#